data_AF-A0A258BT50-F1
#
_entry.id   AF-A0A258BT50-F1
#
_cell.length_a   1.000
_cell.length_b   1.000
_cell.length_c   1.000
_cell.angle_alpha   90.00
_cell.angle_beta   90.00
_cell.angle_gamma   90.00
#
_symmetry.space_group_name_H-M   'P 1'
#
loop_
_entity.id
_entity.type
_entity.pdbx_description
1 polymer ?
#
loop_
_entity_poly.entity_id
_entity_poly.type
_entity_poly.pdbx_seq_one_letter_code
_entity_poly.pdbx_strand_id
1 'polypeptide(L)'
;PIIMGATSKKAPAGFAPLAIGLSLTLIHLIAIPITNTSVNPARATGPALVEGGLALQQLWLFWLAPIIGGAAGGLVYYWLDGEDRA
;
A
#
# COMPACT_ATOMS: atom_id res chain seq x y z
N PRO A 1 -3.91 -1.03 -7.03
CA PRO A 1 -5.23 -1.44 -7.57
C PRO A 1 -6.44 -0.88 -6.78
N ILE A 2 -6.59 -1.18 -5.48
CA ILE A 2 -7.81 -0.77 -4.75
C ILE A 2 -7.99 0.74 -4.67
N ILE A 3 -6.94 1.49 -4.33
CA ILE A 3 -7.00 2.96 -4.25
C ILE A 3 -7.47 3.54 -5.59
N MET A 4 -6.79 3.22 -6.70
CA MET A 4 -7.14 3.74 -8.02
C MET A 4 -8.54 3.33 -8.47
N GLY A 5 -8.95 2.07 -8.24
CA GLY A 5 -10.29 1.61 -8.60
C GLY A 5 -11.38 2.30 -7.79
N ALA A 6 -11.18 2.45 -6.48
CA ALA A 6 -12.12 3.11 -5.59
C ALA A 6 -12.23 4.63 -5.85
N THR A 7 -11.19 5.25 -6.41
CA THR A 7 -11.19 6.67 -6.80
C THR A 7 -11.45 6.90 -8.30
N SER A 8 -11.74 5.84 -9.06
CA SER A 8 -12.01 5.96 -10.50
C SER A 8 -13.34 6.70 -10.75
N LYS A 9 -13.49 7.33 -11.93
CA LYS A 9 -14.75 7.97 -12.34
C LYS A 9 -15.91 6.97 -12.47
N LYS A 10 -15.59 5.69 -12.66
CA LYS A 10 -16.56 4.58 -12.80
C LYS A 10 -17.08 4.10 -11.44
N ALA A 11 -16.41 4.43 -10.33
CA ALA A 11 -16.80 3.99 -9.00
C ALA A 11 -17.87 4.90 -8.38
N PRO A 12 -18.78 4.36 -7.53
CA PRO A 12 -19.73 5.16 -6.77
C PRO A 12 -19.02 6.19 -5.87
N ALA A 13 -19.35 7.46 -6.05
CA ALA A 13 -18.75 8.56 -5.29
C ALA A 13 -19.01 8.42 -3.78
N GLY A 14 -18.02 8.79 -2.97
CA GLY A 14 -18.11 8.81 -1.51
C GLY A 14 -17.68 7.52 -0.80
N PHE A 15 -17.52 6.39 -1.51
CA PHE A 15 -17.15 5.11 -0.89
C PHE A 15 -15.63 4.84 -0.81
N ALA A 16 -14.80 5.67 -1.46
CA ALA A 16 -13.35 5.48 -1.49
C ALA A 16 -12.70 5.38 -0.09
N PRO A 17 -13.04 6.23 0.91
CA PRO A 17 -12.43 6.13 2.23
C PRO A 17 -12.69 4.78 2.92
N LEU A 18 -13.90 4.24 2.78
CA LEU A 18 -14.27 2.95 3.36
C LEU A 18 -13.52 1.80 2.68
N ALA A 19 -13.50 1.77 1.35
CA ALA A 19 -12.81 0.73 0.59
C ALA A 19 -11.31 0.72 0.90
N ILE A 20 -10.66 1.89 0.93
CA ILE A 20 -9.23 2.02 1.23
C ILE A 20 -8.94 1.62 2.68
N GLY A 21 -9.75 2.08 3.64
CA GLY A 21 -9.58 1.77 5.07
C GLY A 21 -9.72 0.28 5.36
N LEU A 22 -10.79 -0.36 4.87
CA LEU A 22 -10.99 -1.81 5.04
C LEU A 22 -9.91 -2.64 4.36
N SER A 23 -9.38 -2.16 3.23
CA SER A 23 -8.25 -2.82 2.57
C SER A 23 -6.97 -2.76 3.40
N LEU A 24 -6.71 -1.63 4.06
CA LEU A 24 -5.59 -1.53 5.00
C LEU A 24 -5.78 -2.48 6.18
N THR A 25 -6.99 -2.59 6.73
CA THR A 25 -7.33 -3.58 7.78
C THR A 25 -7.05 -5.00 7.31
N LEU A 26 -7.53 -5.37 6.12
CA LEU A 26 -7.30 -6.69 5.53
C LEU A 26 -5.80 -7.01 5.40
N ILE A 27 -5.01 -6.05 4.91
CA ILE A 27 -3.56 -6.22 4.78
C ILE A 27 -2.92 -6.49 6.15
N HIS A 28 -3.37 -5.80 7.21
CA HIS A 28 -2.87 -6.06 8.57
C HIS A 28 -3.24 -7.45 9.08
N LEU A 29 -4.48 -7.89 8.87
CA LEU A 29 -4.93 -9.23 9.28
C LEU A 29 -4.06 -10.36 8.69
N ILE A 30 -3.48 -10.14 7.51
CA ILE A 30 -2.63 -11.11 6.82
C ILE A 30 -1.14 -10.92 7.19
N ALA A 31 -0.63 -9.69 7.17
CA ALA A 31 0.80 -9.43 7.15
C ALA A 31 1.44 -9.11 8.51
N ILE A 32 0.65 -8.94 9.59
CA ILE A 32 1.18 -8.74 10.95
C ILE A 32 2.14 -9.87 11.37
N PRO A 33 1.78 -11.17 11.27
CA PRO A 33 2.67 -12.25 11.73
C PRO A 33 3.92 -12.43 10.87
N ILE A 34 3.97 -11.80 9.69
CA ILE A 34 5.08 -11.95 8.73
C ILE A 34 6.10 -10.82 8.91
N THR A 35 5.65 -9.56 8.88
CA THR A 35 6.56 -8.39 8.91
C THR A 35 6.06 -7.27 9.83
N ASN A 36 5.11 -7.55 10.73
CA ASN A 36 4.40 -6.55 11.53
C ASN A 36 3.68 -5.47 10.69
N THR A 37 3.39 -5.78 9.42
CA THR A 37 2.74 -4.90 8.42
C THR A 37 3.29 -3.47 8.36
N SER A 38 4.21 -3.22 7.42
CA SER A 38 4.59 -1.86 7.06
C SER A 38 3.67 -1.29 5.97
N VAL A 39 3.78 -1.83 4.74
CA VAL A 39 3.16 -1.33 3.49
C VAL A 39 3.23 0.20 3.27
N ASN A 40 4.04 0.90 4.07
CA ASN A 40 4.13 2.34 4.15
C ASN A 40 5.52 2.69 4.74
N PRO A 41 6.43 3.24 3.93
CA PRO A 41 7.79 3.56 4.36
C PRO A 41 7.84 4.58 5.52
N ALA A 42 6.97 5.58 5.53
CA ALA A 42 6.91 6.58 6.59
C ALA A 42 6.47 5.95 7.93
N ARG A 43 5.47 5.05 7.90
CA ARG A 43 5.01 4.29 9.07
C ARG A 43 6.07 3.35 9.63
N ALA A 44 6.96 2.82 8.79
CA ALA A 44 8.08 1.99 9.23
C ALA A 44 9.25 2.83 9.80
N THR A 45 9.50 4.00 9.22
CA THR A 45 10.63 4.86 9.62
C THR A 45 10.49 5.38 11.05
N GLY A 46 9.30 5.80 11.46
CA GLY A 46 9.06 6.36 12.80
C GLY A 46 9.52 5.43 13.95
N PRO A 47 8.94 4.21 14.08
CA PRO A 47 9.36 3.26 15.10
C PRO A 47 10.81 2.81 14.95
N ALA A 48 11.32 2.65 13.72
CA ALA A 48 12.70 2.23 13.50
C ALA A 48 13.73 3.24 14.03
N LEU A 49 13.45 4.55 13.92
CA LEU A 49 14.30 5.60 14.49
C LEU A 49 14.30 5.60 16.02
N VAL A 50 13.20 5.19 16.65
CA VAL A 50 13.08 5.11 18.12
C VAL A 50 13.73 3.83 18.65
N GLU A 51 13.52 2.70 17.98
CA GLU A 51 14.05 1.39 18.37
C GLU A 51 15.56 1.25 18.09
N GLY A 52 16.02 1.75 16.94
CA GLY A 52 17.40 1.59 16.49
C GLY A 52 17.76 0.15 16.10
N GLY A 53 19.07 -0.16 16.13
CA GLY A 53 19.60 -1.52 15.95
C GLY A 53 19.11 -2.23 14.68
N LEU A 54 18.54 -3.41 14.86
CA LEU A 54 18.03 -4.25 13.76
C LEU A 54 16.90 -3.57 12.97
N ALA A 55 16.07 -2.75 13.60
CA ALA A 55 14.96 -2.08 12.93
C ALA A 55 15.47 -1.10 11.85
N LEU A 56 16.55 -0.37 12.13
CA LEU A 56 17.19 0.50 11.13
C LEU A 56 17.90 -0.30 10.05
N GLN A 57 18.56 -1.41 10.41
CA GLN A 57 19.24 -2.28 9.44
C GLN A 57 18.26 -2.92 8.44
N GLN A 58 17.01 -3.17 8.86
CA GLN A 58 15.97 -3.75 8.00
C GLN A 58 15.09 -2.70 7.29
N LEU A 59 15.21 -1.41 7.66
CA LEU A 59 14.32 -0.35 7.18
C LEU A 59 14.29 -0.22 5.65
N TRP A 60 15.41 -0.47 4.98
CA TRP A 60 15.50 -0.38 3.51
C TRP A 60 14.48 -1.28 2.80
N LEU A 61 14.18 -2.45 3.36
CA LEU A 61 13.21 -3.40 2.78
C LEU A 61 11.80 -2.81 2.81
N PHE A 62 11.46 -2.09 3.89
CA PHE A 62 10.18 -1.41 4.05
C PHE A 62 10.04 -0.13 3.24
N TRP A 63 11.12 0.32 2.59
CA TRP A 63 11.06 1.33 1.54
C TRP A 63 10.90 0.67 0.17
N LEU A 64 11.79 -0.27 -0.15
CA LEU A 64 11.86 -0.86 -1.48
C LEU A 64 10.61 -1.68 -1.83
N ALA A 65 10.19 -2.59 -0.94
CA ALA A 65 9.08 -3.50 -1.24
C ALA A 65 7.73 -2.77 -1.41
N PRO A 66 7.31 -1.82 -0.54
CA PRO A 66 6.06 -1.10 -0.75
C PRO A 66 6.05 -0.22 -2.00
N ILE A 67 7.18 0.41 -2.35
CA ILE A 67 7.28 1.26 -3.55
C ILE A 67 7.15 0.41 -4.82
N ILE A 68 7.89 -0.71 -4.90
CA ILE A 68 7.79 -1.63 -6.03
C ILE A 68 6.37 -2.21 -6.12
N GLY A 69 5.79 -2.65 -5.01
CA GLY A 69 4.43 -3.18 -4.96
C GLY A 69 3.37 -2.15 -5.36
N GLY A 70 3.53 -0.89 -4.95
CA GLY A 70 2.68 0.22 -5.34
C GLY A 70 2.77 0.51 -6.84
N ALA A 71 3.99 0.58 -7.40
CA ALA A 71 4.21 0.78 -8.83
C ALA A 71 3.64 -0.37 -9.66
N ALA A 72 3.90 -1.62 -9.27
CA ALA A 72 3.34 -2.80 -9.93
C ALA A 72 1.81 -2.81 -9.86
N GLY A 73 1.23 -2.53 -8.69
CA GLY A 73 -0.22 -2.41 -8.52
C GLY A 73 -0.84 -1.27 -9.33
N GLY A 74 -0.07 -0.18 -9.54
CA GLY A 74 -0.29 0.92 -10.48
C GLY A 74 -0.43 0.43 -11.91
N LEU A 75 0.63 -0.20 -12.40
CA LEU A 75 0.74 -0.74 -13.75
C LEU A 75 -0.34 -1.79 -14.05
N VAL A 76 -0.62 -2.69 -13.10
CA VAL A 76 -1.67 -3.69 -13.24
C VAL A 76 -3.04 -3.03 -13.39
N TYR A 77 -3.34 -2.03 -12.55
CA TYR A 77 -4.60 -1.30 -12.69
C TYR A 77 -4.69 -0.58 -14.04
N TYR A 78 -3.63 0.12 -14.44
CA TYR A 78 -3.57 0.82 -15.72
C TYR A 78 -3.77 -0.12 -16.92
N TRP A 79 -3.16 -1.32 -16.88
CA TRP A 79 -3.28 -2.30 -17.96
C TRP A 79 -4.67 -2.94 -18.03
N LEU A 80 -5.30 -3.19 -16.88
CA LEU A 80 -6.62 -3.83 -16.79
C LEU A 80 -7.79 -2.87 -16.99
N ASP A 81 -7.70 -1.63 -16.53
CA ASP A 81 -8.80 -0.65 -16.62
C ASP A 81 -9.02 -0.18 -18.06
N GLY A 82 -8.00 -0.24 -18.93
CA GLY A 82 -8.15 -0.26 -20.39
C GLY A 82 -8.77 0.95 -21.09
N GLU A 83 -9.24 1.98 -20.37
CA GLU A 83 -10.26 2.91 -20.89
C GLU A 83 -9.90 4.40 -20.68
N ASP A 84 -8.65 4.76 -20.97
CA ASP A 84 -8.22 6.13 -21.32
C ASP A 84 -7.12 6.06 -22.41
N ARG A 85 -7.34 5.19 -23.42
CA ARG A 85 -6.57 5.16 -24.68
C ARG A 85 -7.40 5.74 -25.83
N ALA A 86 -7.97 6.93 -25.65
CA ALA A 86 -8.48 7.82 -26.70
C ALA A 86 -8.81 9.19 -26.12
#